data_AF-A0AAW7EBI9-F1
#
_entry.id   AF-A0AAW7EBI9-F1
#
_cell.length_a   1.000
_cell.length_b   1.000
_cell.length_c   1.000
_cell.angle_alpha   90.00
_cell.angle_beta   90.00
_cell.angle_gamma   90.00
#
_symmetry.space_group_name_H-M   'P 1'
#
loop_
_entity.id
_entity.type
_entity.pdbx_description
1 polymer ?
#
loop_
_entity_poly.entity_id
_entity_poly.type
_entity_poly.pdbx_seq_one_letter_code
_entity_poly.pdbx_strand_id
1 'polypeptide(L)'
;MTIEYYEGIYTDIFGSVPIRIINNFKFLGFKIRNISFIATDFDDLTIYNTSTLTQDQAQQFIWKKDALINYKLQINLPLTIIEIENQQIFQCRSNLQIEMHQTVYSAHLDFELAGQCYSASHSDFEGLFDQIQRQFQGKYRFKNCYGCLYADYSVYGQAQMGSMGCFKQQKSNYLAVKNKDDYMQLDAVDFCNQEIFCCEDYTIRDQQVGYRGTID
;
A
#
# COMPACT_ATOMS: atom_id res chain seq x y z
N MET A 1 -4.30 -17.12 -7.86
CA MET A 1 -3.74 -16.10 -6.94
C MET A 1 -2.80 -15.25 -7.76
N THR A 2 -3.07 -13.95 -7.87
CA THR A 2 -2.22 -13.02 -8.64
C THR A 2 -0.94 -12.77 -7.86
N ILE A 3 0.19 -12.73 -8.56
CA ILE A 3 1.51 -12.43 -7.98
C ILE A 3 2.11 -11.30 -8.80
N GLU A 4 2.62 -10.28 -8.12
CA GLU A 4 3.37 -9.18 -8.69
C GLU A 4 4.82 -9.18 -8.21
N TYR A 5 5.70 -8.61 -9.03
CA TYR A 5 7.12 -8.49 -8.75
C TYR A 5 7.56 -7.04 -8.80
N TYR A 6 8.18 -6.56 -7.71
CA TYR A 6 8.72 -5.20 -7.66
C TYR A 6 10.24 -5.27 -7.61
N GLU A 7 10.88 -4.70 -8.62
CA GLU A 7 12.34 -4.52 -8.62
C GLU A 7 12.69 -3.25 -7.87
N GLY A 8 13.77 -3.31 -7.09
CA GLY A 8 14.19 -2.17 -6.31
C GLY A 8 15.56 -2.30 -5.66
N ILE A 9 15.83 -1.39 -4.75
CA ILE A 9 17.06 -1.28 -3.98
C ILE A 9 16.69 -1.19 -2.50
N TYR A 10 17.30 -2.05 -1.70
CA TYR A 10 17.33 -1.93 -0.25
C TYR A 10 18.64 -1.26 0.16
N THR A 11 18.58 -0.33 1.11
CA THR A 11 19.76 0.34 1.67
C THR A 11 19.68 0.38 3.19
N ASP A 12 20.77 0.06 3.86
CA ASP A 12 20.96 0.28 5.30
C ASP A 12 22.37 0.81 5.57
N ILE A 13 22.83 0.75 6.82
CA ILE A 13 24.16 1.21 7.24
C ILE A 13 25.32 0.43 6.60
N PHE A 14 25.08 -0.78 6.10
CA PHE A 14 26.09 -1.64 5.45
C PHE A 14 26.10 -1.46 3.92
N GLY A 15 25.23 -0.60 3.39
CA GLY A 15 25.17 -0.23 1.98
C GLY A 15 23.91 -0.71 1.26
N SER A 16 23.93 -0.60 -0.06
CA SER A 16 22.78 -0.87 -0.93
C SER A 16 22.90 -2.21 -1.63
N VAL A 17 21.77 -2.93 -1.75
CA VAL A 17 21.68 -4.17 -2.52
C VAL A 17 20.41 -4.17 -3.38
N PRO A 18 20.46 -4.71 -4.61
CA PRO A 18 19.26 -4.91 -5.41
C PRO A 18 18.37 -5.96 -4.73
N ILE A 19 17.07 -5.75 -4.81
CA ILE A 19 16.05 -6.66 -4.28
C ILE A 19 14.94 -6.86 -5.29
N ARG A 20 14.27 -8.00 -5.17
CA ARG A 20 12.98 -8.28 -5.80
C ARG A 20 11.97 -8.59 -4.71
N ILE A 21 10.85 -7.88 -4.73
CA ILE A 21 9.70 -8.13 -3.86
C ILE A 21 8.72 -9.02 -4.60
N ILE A 22 8.21 -10.04 -3.92
CA ILE A 22 7.11 -10.88 -4.38
C ILE A 22 5.88 -10.47 -3.59
N ASN A 23 4.84 -9.99 -4.27
CA ASN A 23 3.62 -9.55 -3.62
C ASN A 23 2.43 -10.39 -4.11
N ASN A 24 1.71 -11.02 -3.18
CA ASN A 24 0.45 -11.72 -3.47
C ASN A 24 -0.80 -10.97 -3.00
N PHE A 25 -0.63 -9.67 -2.72
CA PHE A 25 -1.62 -8.72 -2.19
C PHE A 25 -2.09 -8.98 -0.76
N LYS A 26 -1.38 -9.84 -0.03
CA LYS A 26 -1.54 -10.08 1.41
C LYS A 26 -0.21 -10.09 2.16
N PHE A 27 0.82 -10.66 1.53
CA PHE A 27 2.17 -10.74 2.04
C PHE A 27 3.17 -10.22 1.01
N LEU A 28 4.20 -9.58 1.51
CA LEU A 28 5.39 -9.19 0.79
C LEU A 28 6.52 -10.16 1.16
N GLY A 29 7.14 -10.77 0.15
CA GLY A 29 8.33 -11.60 0.30
C GLY A 29 9.55 -10.91 -0.30
N PHE A 30 10.66 -10.89 0.42
CA PHE A 30 11.90 -10.23 0.01
C PHE A 30 13.09 -11.15 0.27
N LYS A 31 14.18 -10.93 -0.46
CA LYS A 31 15.47 -11.54 -0.15
C LYS A 31 16.53 -10.45 -0.05
N ILE A 32 17.10 -10.25 1.13
CA ILE A 32 18.11 -9.23 1.41
C ILE A 32 19.37 -9.95 1.90
N ARG A 33 20.51 -9.78 1.21
CA ARG A 33 21.79 -10.46 1.53
C ARG A 33 21.64 -11.97 1.80
N ASN A 34 20.89 -12.64 0.94
CA ASN A 34 20.55 -14.07 1.03
C ASN A 34 19.61 -14.51 2.16
N ILE A 35 19.03 -13.59 2.91
CA ILE A 35 18.06 -13.88 3.97
C ILE A 35 16.66 -13.55 3.47
N SER A 36 15.73 -14.48 3.66
CA SER A 36 14.33 -14.32 3.26
C SER A 36 13.54 -13.59 4.34
N PHE A 37 12.84 -12.55 3.93
CA PHE A 37 11.95 -11.75 4.77
C PHE A 37 10.51 -11.93 4.33
N ILE A 38 9.59 -11.76 5.28
CA ILE A 38 8.15 -11.70 5.06
C ILE A 38 7.57 -10.52 5.85
N ALA A 39 6.54 -9.90 5.28
CA ALA A 39 5.86 -8.75 5.86
C ALA A 39 4.41 -8.74 5.38
N THR A 40 3.50 -8.13 6.15
CA THR A 40 2.16 -7.79 5.65
C THR A 40 2.11 -6.35 5.12
N ASP A 41 3.03 -5.51 5.60
CA ASP A 41 3.23 -4.14 5.17
C ASP A 41 4.73 -3.81 5.03
N PHE A 42 5.08 -2.52 5.00
CA PHE A 42 6.47 -2.07 4.91
C PHE A 42 7.04 -1.59 6.25
N ASP A 43 6.38 -1.82 7.39
CA ASP A 43 6.93 -1.52 8.71
C ASP A 43 7.08 -2.73 9.63
N ASP A 44 6.54 -3.88 9.22
CA ASP A 44 6.57 -5.16 9.93
C ASP A 44 7.53 -6.21 9.32
N LEU A 45 8.53 -5.78 8.53
CA LEU A 45 9.48 -6.70 7.89
C LEU A 45 10.20 -7.59 8.91
N THR A 46 9.93 -8.89 8.85
CA THR A 46 10.52 -9.91 9.72
C THR A 46 11.19 -11.03 8.92
N ILE A 47 12.02 -11.84 9.57
CA ILE A 47 12.68 -13.00 8.95
C ILE A 47 11.66 -14.12 8.76
N TYR A 48 11.53 -14.65 7.54
CA TYR A 48 10.58 -15.72 7.23
C TYR A 48 10.89 -17.03 7.98
N ASN A 49 12.17 -17.37 8.12
CA ASN A 49 12.60 -18.55 8.86
C ASN A 49 13.89 -18.28 9.65
N THR A 50 13.77 -18.20 10.96
CA THR A 50 14.89 -17.95 11.88
C THR A 50 15.74 -19.20 12.15
N SER A 51 15.23 -20.41 11.89
CA SER A 51 15.96 -21.67 12.14
C SER A 51 17.19 -21.84 11.25
N THR A 52 17.25 -21.11 10.13
CA THR A 52 18.37 -21.13 9.18
C THR A 52 19.31 -19.94 9.33
N LEU A 53 19.07 -19.05 10.31
CA LEU A 53 19.84 -17.84 10.48
C LEU A 53 21.07 -18.06 11.36
N THR A 54 22.24 -17.70 10.85
CA THR A 54 23.45 -17.63 11.68
C THR A 54 23.47 -16.35 12.51
N GLN A 55 24.22 -16.35 13.61
CA GLN A 55 24.37 -15.16 14.46
C GLN A 55 24.99 -13.98 13.68
N ASP A 56 25.97 -14.24 12.80
CA ASP A 56 26.59 -13.23 11.96
C ASP A 56 25.61 -12.62 10.94
N GLN A 57 24.63 -13.41 10.46
CA GLN A 57 23.56 -12.93 9.60
C GLN A 57 22.56 -12.04 10.36
N ALA A 58 22.24 -12.36 11.62
CA ALA A 58 21.37 -11.54 12.46
C ALA A 58 21.96 -10.15 12.71
N GLN A 59 23.28 -10.07 12.87
CA GLN A 59 24.03 -8.83 13.16
C GLN A 59 24.15 -7.88 11.96
N GLN A 60 23.78 -8.32 10.75
CA GLN A 60 23.77 -7.48 9.53
C GLN A 60 22.56 -6.54 9.45
N PHE A 61 21.68 -6.55 10.46
CA PHE A 61 20.45 -5.77 10.47
C PHE A 61 20.22 -5.15 11.85
N ILE A 62 19.49 -4.04 11.86
CA ILE A 62 19.06 -3.37 13.09
C ILE A 62 17.60 -3.72 13.33
N TRP A 63 17.31 -4.16 14.55
CA TRP A 63 16.00 -4.68 14.93
C TRP A 63 15.36 -3.84 16.03
N LYS A 64 14.04 -3.71 15.99
CA LYS A 64 13.23 -3.28 17.12
C LYS A 64 12.19 -4.35 17.40
N LYS A 65 12.34 -5.05 18.53
CA LYS A 65 11.66 -6.34 18.78
C LYS A 65 12.03 -7.31 17.64
N ASP A 66 11.06 -7.72 16.84
CA ASP A 66 11.26 -8.69 15.74
C ASP A 66 11.19 -8.04 14.35
N ALA A 67 10.98 -6.72 14.27
CA ALA A 67 10.86 -5.98 13.02
C ALA A 67 12.17 -5.28 12.64
N LEU A 68 12.49 -5.32 11.34
CA LEU A 68 13.62 -4.64 10.74
C LEU A 68 13.41 -3.13 10.77
N ILE A 69 14.44 -2.37 11.14
CA ILE A 69 14.42 -0.90 11.17
C ILE A 69 15.69 -0.31 10.54
N ASN A 70 15.72 1.02 10.40
CA ASN A 70 16.87 1.79 9.89
C ASN A 70 17.29 1.38 8.48
N TYR A 71 16.33 1.43 7.57
CA TYR A 71 16.54 1.10 6.17
C TYR A 71 15.77 2.04 5.24
N LYS A 72 16.18 2.03 3.97
CA LYS A 72 15.47 2.65 2.87
C LYS A 72 15.14 1.59 1.83
N LEU A 73 13.93 1.66 1.27
CA LEU A 73 13.52 0.89 0.11
C LEU A 73 13.22 1.87 -1.02
N GLN A 74 13.71 1.56 -2.22
CA GLN A 74 13.28 2.23 -3.44
C GLN A 74 12.80 1.15 -4.41
N ILE A 75 11.52 1.17 -4.78
CA ILE A 75 10.91 0.12 -5.60
C ILE A 75 10.09 0.71 -6.74
N ASN A 76 10.04 -0.04 -7.84
CA ASN A 76 9.13 0.27 -8.93
C ASN A 76 7.73 -0.29 -8.62
N LEU A 77 6.83 0.54 -8.09
CA LEU A 77 5.48 0.12 -7.72
C LEU A 77 4.54 0.25 -8.94
N PRO A 78 3.90 -0.85 -9.38
CA PRO A 78 2.92 -0.77 -10.45
C PRO A 78 1.66 -0.08 -9.96
N LEU A 79 1.20 0.91 -10.72
CA LEU A 79 -0.05 1.61 -10.48
C LEU A 79 -0.94 1.49 -11.70
N THR A 80 -2.20 1.14 -11.48
CA THR A 80 -3.23 1.23 -12.52
C THR A 80 -4.09 2.46 -12.24
N ILE A 81 -4.18 3.35 -13.22
CA ILE A 81 -4.93 4.61 -13.14
C ILE A 81 -6.03 4.59 -14.21
N ILE A 82 -7.21 5.12 -13.91
CA ILE A 82 -8.31 5.28 -14.86
C ILE A 82 -8.64 6.77 -15.06
N GLU A 83 -8.74 7.20 -16.32
CA GLU A 83 -9.28 8.51 -16.69
C GLU A 83 -10.79 8.48 -16.69
N ILE A 84 -11.42 9.46 -16.04
CA ILE A 84 -12.86 9.41 -15.77
C ILE A 84 -13.70 9.64 -17.03
N GLU A 85 -13.28 10.54 -17.92
CA GLU A 85 -14.09 10.97 -19.06
C GLU A 85 -14.34 9.84 -20.08
N ASN A 86 -13.28 9.14 -20.49
CA ASN A 86 -13.34 8.11 -21.52
C ASN A 86 -13.08 6.69 -20.98
N GLN A 87 -12.88 6.55 -19.66
CA GLN A 87 -12.58 5.27 -18.99
C GLN A 87 -11.27 4.62 -19.47
N GLN A 88 -10.34 5.40 -20.04
CA GLN A 88 -9.04 4.91 -20.46
C GLN A 88 -8.21 4.48 -19.25
N ILE A 89 -7.62 3.29 -19.35
CA ILE A 89 -6.78 2.71 -18.30
C ILE A 89 -5.31 2.90 -18.66
N PHE A 90 -4.53 3.38 -17.69
CA PHE A 90 -3.09 3.58 -17.78
C PHE A 90 -2.38 2.67 -16.79
N GLN A 91 -1.29 2.07 -17.25
CA GLN A 91 -0.36 1.34 -16.39
C GLN A 91 0.88 2.23 -16.19
N CYS A 92 1.06 2.70 -14.97
CA CYS A 92 2.17 3.56 -14.59
C CYS A 92 3.18 2.75 -13.78
N ARG A 93 4.46 2.94 -14.08
CA ARG A 93 5.53 2.51 -13.17
C ARG A 93 5.91 3.72 -12.33
N SER A 94 5.68 3.62 -11.04
CA SER A 94 6.05 4.67 -10.08
C SER A 94 7.35 4.32 -9.38
N ASN A 95 8.03 5.34 -8.90
CA ASN A 95 9.15 5.22 -7.99
C ASN A 95 8.62 5.45 -6.57
N LEU A 96 8.50 4.37 -5.80
CA LEU A 96 8.15 4.43 -4.39
C LEU A 96 9.44 4.35 -3.57
N GLN A 97 9.66 5.36 -2.74
CA GLN A 97 10.72 5.41 -1.76
C GLN A 97 10.10 5.31 -0.36
N ILE A 98 10.63 4.42 0.47
CA ILE A 98 10.25 4.25 1.86
C ILE A 98 11.49 4.42 2.70
N GLU A 99 11.38 5.18 3.78
CA GLU A 99 12.41 5.32 4.80
C GLU A 99 11.82 4.95 6.16
N MET A 100 12.44 3.95 6.79
CA MET A 100 12.15 3.50 8.14
C MET A 100 13.33 3.87 9.03
N HIS A 101 13.12 4.81 9.95
CA HIS A 101 14.11 5.17 10.97
C HIS A 101 13.50 5.00 12.37
N GLN A 102 13.98 3.99 13.10
CA GLN A 102 13.43 3.56 14.39
C GLN A 102 11.92 3.21 14.34
N THR A 103 11.05 4.18 14.62
CA THR A 103 9.57 4.06 14.53
C THR A 103 8.95 5.09 13.61
N VAL A 104 9.78 5.86 12.92
CA VAL A 104 9.34 6.89 11.99
C VAL A 104 9.37 6.27 10.60
N TYR A 105 8.19 6.11 10.03
CA TYR A 105 7.98 5.70 8.66
C TYR A 105 7.69 6.94 7.81
N SER A 106 8.28 6.99 6.63
CA SER A 106 7.93 7.97 5.60
C SER A 106 7.97 7.31 4.22
N ALA A 107 7.03 7.69 3.37
CA ALA A 107 6.96 7.25 1.99
C ALA A 107 6.94 8.47 1.06
N HIS A 108 7.61 8.35 -0.07
CA HIS A 108 7.53 9.26 -1.20
C HIS A 108 7.19 8.45 -2.46
N LEU A 109 6.27 8.95 -3.26
CA LEU A 109 5.84 8.31 -4.50
C LEU A 109 5.87 9.34 -5.60
N ASP A 110 6.49 8.99 -6.73
CA ASP A 110 6.45 9.80 -7.94
C ASP A 110 6.24 8.96 -9.20
N PHE A 111 5.56 9.53 -10.19
CA PHE A 111 5.39 8.93 -11.52
C PHE A 111 4.98 9.98 -12.55
N GLU A 112 5.19 9.64 -13.83
CA GLU A 112 4.67 10.41 -14.96
C GLU A 112 3.41 9.74 -15.54
N LEU A 113 2.41 10.55 -15.86
CA LEU A 113 1.21 10.13 -16.58
C LEU A 113 0.82 11.23 -17.57
N ALA A 114 0.71 10.86 -18.86
CA ALA A 114 0.33 11.76 -19.94
C ALA A 114 1.15 13.07 -20.01
N GLY A 115 2.48 12.98 -19.77
CA GLY A 115 3.39 14.13 -19.79
C GLY A 115 3.32 15.03 -18.57
N GLN A 116 2.59 14.65 -17.53
CA GLN A 116 2.54 15.34 -16.24
C GLN A 116 3.16 14.47 -15.14
N CYS A 117 3.98 15.08 -14.28
CA CYS A 117 4.53 14.44 -13.10
C CYS A 117 3.58 14.58 -11.91
N TYR A 118 3.39 13.50 -11.18
CA TYR A 118 2.64 13.44 -9.93
C TYR A 118 3.59 12.98 -8.83
N SER A 119 3.53 13.63 -7.67
CA SER A 119 4.39 13.26 -6.55
C SER A 119 3.75 13.56 -5.21
N ALA A 120 3.97 12.71 -4.21
CA ALA A 120 3.46 12.91 -2.86
C ALA A 120 4.42 12.35 -1.82
N SER A 121 4.36 12.88 -0.61
CA SER A 121 5.06 12.33 0.54
C SER A 121 4.11 12.26 1.74
N HIS A 122 4.08 11.12 2.42
CA HIS A 122 3.26 10.94 3.61
C HIS A 122 3.83 9.87 4.53
N SER A 123 3.27 9.76 5.74
CA SER A 123 3.64 8.74 6.70
C SER A 123 2.86 7.44 6.56
N ASP A 124 1.95 7.31 5.59
CA ASP A 124 1.10 6.14 5.30
C ASP A 124 0.63 6.15 3.82
N PHE A 125 0.07 5.04 3.31
CA PHE A 125 -0.44 4.98 1.94
C PHE A 125 -1.74 5.77 1.71
N GLU A 126 -2.59 5.92 2.72
CA GLU A 126 -3.83 6.70 2.60
C GLU A 126 -3.49 8.14 2.22
N GLY A 127 -2.74 8.84 3.06
CA GLY A 127 -2.37 10.24 2.82
C GLY A 127 -1.48 10.43 1.59
N LEU A 128 -0.67 9.43 1.24
CA LEU A 128 0.12 9.42 0.01
C LEU A 128 -0.77 9.43 -1.23
N PHE A 129 -1.74 8.52 -1.28
CA PHE A 129 -2.68 8.44 -2.39
C PHE A 129 -3.70 9.59 -2.38
N ASP A 130 -4.08 10.12 -1.21
CA ASP A 130 -4.92 11.32 -1.09
C ASP A 130 -4.27 12.53 -1.75
N GLN A 131 -2.97 12.74 -1.51
CA GLN A 131 -2.23 13.85 -2.11
C GLN A 131 -2.13 13.72 -3.63
N ILE A 132 -1.90 12.51 -4.15
CA ILE A 132 -1.92 12.26 -5.60
C ILE A 132 -3.33 12.46 -6.17
N GLN A 133 -4.35 11.97 -5.48
CA GLN A 133 -5.74 12.07 -5.91
C GLN A 133 -6.18 13.53 -6.06
N ARG A 134 -5.77 14.42 -5.15
CA ARG A 134 -5.98 15.88 -5.27
C ARG A 134 -5.26 16.49 -6.48
N GLN A 135 -4.08 15.99 -6.83
CA GLN A 135 -3.34 16.44 -8.02
C GLN A 135 -4.01 16.00 -9.32
N PHE A 136 -4.80 14.92 -9.30
CA PHE A 136 -5.59 14.52 -10.46
C PHE A 136 -6.72 15.50 -10.79
N GLN A 137 -7.15 16.35 -9.84
CA GLN A 137 -8.16 17.39 -10.06
C GLN A 137 -9.42 16.82 -10.74
N GLY A 138 -9.97 15.73 -10.19
CA GLY A 138 -11.11 15.02 -10.78
C GLY A 138 -10.82 14.20 -12.05
N LYS A 139 -9.72 14.43 -12.79
CA LYS A 139 -9.47 13.81 -14.10
C LYS A 139 -9.22 12.30 -14.03
N TYR A 140 -8.49 11.85 -13.03
CA TYR A 140 -8.10 10.45 -12.88
C TYR A 140 -8.53 9.87 -11.52
N ARG A 141 -8.58 8.54 -11.44
CA ARG A 141 -8.77 7.77 -10.19
C ARG A 141 -7.78 6.61 -10.15
N PHE A 142 -7.36 6.22 -8.96
CA PHE A 142 -6.68 4.94 -8.79
C PHE A 142 -7.64 3.79 -9.09
N LYS A 143 -7.19 2.83 -9.90
CA LYS A 143 -7.93 1.60 -10.19
C LYS A 143 -7.41 0.45 -9.32
N ASN A 144 -7.69 0.54 -8.02
CA ASN A 144 -7.25 -0.39 -6.99
C ASN A 144 -8.19 -0.34 -5.76
N CYS A 145 -7.86 -1.02 -4.67
CA CYS A 145 -8.63 -1.05 -3.43
C CYS A 145 -8.75 0.35 -2.83
N TYR A 146 -7.68 1.14 -2.81
CA TYR A 146 -7.77 2.54 -2.39
C TYR A 146 -8.82 3.31 -3.20
N GLY A 147 -8.85 3.18 -4.52
CA GLY A 147 -9.81 3.89 -5.37
C GLY A 147 -11.18 3.22 -5.49
N CYS A 148 -11.45 2.16 -4.73
CA CYS A 148 -12.69 1.39 -4.83
C CYS A 148 -13.80 1.99 -3.95
N LEU A 149 -15.03 2.05 -4.48
CA LEU A 149 -16.22 2.52 -3.78
C LEU A 149 -16.53 1.68 -2.54
N TYR A 150 -16.26 0.37 -2.59
CA TYR A 150 -16.62 -0.59 -1.53
C TYR A 150 -15.46 -0.97 -0.63
N ALA A 151 -14.35 -0.24 -0.66
CA ALA A 151 -13.21 -0.50 0.20
C ALA A 151 -12.92 0.71 1.08
N ASP A 152 -12.71 0.48 2.37
CA ASP A 152 -12.53 1.54 3.36
C ASP A 152 -11.54 1.11 4.45
N TYR A 153 -10.99 2.08 5.16
CA TYR A 153 -10.17 1.83 6.34
C TYR A 153 -11.04 1.63 7.58
N SER A 154 -10.46 1.00 8.59
CA SER A 154 -11.11 0.86 9.90
C SER A 154 -11.17 2.21 10.62
N VAL A 155 -12.29 2.46 11.31
CA VAL A 155 -12.47 3.67 12.15
C VAL A 155 -11.62 3.66 13.42
N TYR A 156 -10.85 2.59 13.65
CA TYR A 156 -9.91 2.42 14.76
C TYR A 156 -8.46 2.73 14.36
N GLY A 157 -8.22 3.14 13.11
CA GLY A 157 -6.89 3.38 12.57
C GLY A 157 -6.49 2.33 11.55
N GLN A 158 -5.30 2.51 10.98
CA GLN A 158 -4.79 1.76 9.85
C GLN A 158 -3.29 1.53 9.98
N ALA A 159 -2.80 0.51 9.28
CA ALA A 159 -1.38 0.27 9.09
C ALA A 159 -0.85 1.16 7.96
N GLN A 160 0.44 1.07 7.66
CA GLN A 160 1.02 1.86 6.55
C GLN A 160 0.53 1.39 5.19
N MET A 161 0.28 0.09 5.04
CA MET A 161 -0.30 -0.55 3.87
C MET A 161 -1.06 -1.80 4.33
N GLY A 162 -1.99 -2.32 3.55
CA GLY A 162 -2.57 -3.65 3.81
C GLY A 162 -3.77 -3.68 4.75
N SER A 163 -4.29 -2.52 5.18
CA SER A 163 -5.39 -2.42 6.14
C SER A 163 -6.74 -2.04 5.51
N MET A 164 -6.95 -2.33 4.22
CA MET A 164 -8.23 -2.06 3.56
C MET A 164 -9.24 -3.17 3.83
N GLY A 165 -10.42 -2.80 4.32
CA GLY A 165 -11.59 -3.67 4.44
C GLY A 165 -12.41 -3.69 3.16
N CYS A 166 -12.97 -4.84 2.78
CA CYS A 166 -13.80 -4.97 1.57
C CYS A 166 -15.28 -5.21 1.91
N PHE A 167 -16.12 -4.23 1.62
CA PHE A 167 -17.55 -4.21 1.92
C PHE A 167 -18.43 -4.67 0.75
N LYS A 168 -17.85 -5.29 -0.28
CA LYS A 168 -18.58 -5.71 -1.50
C LYS A 168 -19.67 -6.74 -1.25
N GLN A 169 -19.64 -7.45 -0.12
CA GLN A 169 -20.68 -8.42 0.25
C GLN A 169 -21.89 -7.76 0.94
N GLN A 170 -21.77 -6.49 1.33
CA GLN A 170 -22.80 -5.71 2.01
C GLN A 170 -22.96 -4.32 1.38
N LYS A 171 -22.87 -4.24 0.04
CA LYS A 171 -22.88 -2.98 -0.74
C LYS A 171 -23.98 -2.03 -0.30
N SER A 172 -25.22 -2.50 -0.18
CA SER A 172 -26.37 -1.67 0.19
C SER A 172 -26.22 -1.04 1.57
N ASN A 173 -25.75 -1.82 2.56
CA ASN A 173 -25.54 -1.33 3.92
C ASN A 173 -24.38 -0.33 3.96
N TYR A 174 -23.28 -0.65 3.29
CA TYR A 174 -22.11 0.23 3.21
C TYR A 174 -22.44 1.56 2.51
N LEU A 175 -23.19 1.55 1.41
CA LEU A 175 -23.62 2.77 0.71
C LEU A 175 -24.61 3.62 1.51
N ALA A 176 -25.28 3.03 2.51
CA ALA A 176 -26.19 3.74 3.41
C ALA A 176 -25.45 4.45 4.56
N VAL A 177 -24.16 4.18 4.78
CA VAL A 177 -23.36 4.81 5.85
C VAL A 177 -23.25 6.31 5.64
N LYS A 178 -23.63 7.09 6.66
CA LYS A 178 -23.50 8.55 6.69
C LYS A 178 -22.54 9.06 7.77
N ASN A 179 -22.24 8.23 8.75
CA ASN A 179 -21.42 8.60 9.90
C ASN A 179 -20.70 7.37 10.50
N LYS A 180 -19.87 7.61 11.52
CA LYS A 180 -19.10 6.57 12.20
C LYS A 180 -19.99 5.52 12.89
N ASP A 181 -21.13 5.92 13.45
CA ASP A 181 -22.03 4.98 14.15
C ASP A 181 -22.67 4.02 13.15
N ASP A 182 -23.10 4.51 11.97
CA ASP A 182 -23.62 3.65 10.89
C ASP A 182 -22.55 2.66 10.42
N TYR A 183 -21.31 3.12 10.25
CA TYR A 183 -20.18 2.27 9.86
C TYR A 183 -19.95 1.14 10.88
N MET A 184 -20.07 1.45 12.17
CA MET A 184 -19.90 0.48 13.25
C MET A 184 -21.02 -0.57 13.34
N GLN A 185 -22.13 -0.39 12.63
CA GLN A 185 -23.20 -1.39 12.50
C GLN A 185 -23.01 -2.36 11.33
N LEU A 186 -22.01 -2.14 10.48
CA LEU A 186 -21.71 -3.03 9.36
C LEU A 186 -21.24 -4.40 9.86
N ASP A 187 -21.50 -5.42 9.06
CA ASP A 187 -20.96 -6.75 9.34
C ASP A 187 -19.42 -6.69 9.32
N ALA A 188 -18.78 -7.46 10.20
CA ALA A 188 -17.33 -7.49 10.29
C ALA A 188 -16.70 -7.94 8.95
N VAL A 189 -15.64 -7.25 8.53
CA VAL A 189 -14.83 -7.61 7.36
C VAL A 189 -13.37 -7.81 7.78
N ASP A 190 -12.63 -8.56 6.98
CA ASP A 190 -11.17 -8.69 7.15
C ASP A 190 -10.46 -7.46 6.57
N PHE A 191 -9.64 -6.80 7.38
CA PHE A 191 -8.86 -5.62 7.02
C PHE A 191 -7.43 -6.04 6.65
N CYS A 192 -7.32 -6.82 5.58
CA CYS A 192 -6.05 -7.40 5.13
C CYS A 192 -5.74 -7.14 3.64
N ASN A 193 -6.56 -6.32 2.96
CA ASN A 193 -6.33 -6.02 1.55
C ASN A 193 -5.32 -4.88 1.43
N GLN A 194 -4.34 -5.06 0.54
CA GLN A 194 -3.42 -4.00 0.16
C GLN A 194 -4.09 -3.00 -0.79
N GLU A 195 -3.77 -1.72 -0.62
CA GLU A 195 -4.36 -0.58 -1.31
C GLU A 195 -4.24 -0.70 -2.83
N ILE A 196 -3.14 -1.29 -3.30
CA ILE A 196 -2.79 -1.46 -4.70
C ILE A 196 -3.46 -2.65 -5.38
N PHE A 197 -4.13 -3.52 -4.64
CA PHE A 197 -4.85 -4.66 -5.22
C PHE A 197 -6.07 -4.18 -6.02
N CYS A 198 -6.41 -4.85 -7.13
CA CYS A 198 -7.63 -4.56 -7.87
C CYS A 198 -8.37 -5.87 -8.19
N CYS A 199 -9.56 -6.04 -7.63
CA CYS A 199 -10.42 -7.18 -7.94
C CYS A 199 -11.39 -6.88 -9.09
N GLU A 200 -12.07 -7.92 -9.60
CA GLU A 200 -13.05 -7.80 -10.68
C GLU A 200 -14.30 -6.98 -10.32
N ASP A 201 -14.65 -6.92 -9.02
CA ASP A 201 -15.78 -6.14 -8.50
C ASP A 201 -15.44 -4.66 -8.25
N TYR A 202 -14.26 -4.21 -8.71
CA TYR A 202 -13.86 -2.82 -8.57
C TYR A 202 -14.93 -1.88 -9.12
N THR A 203 -15.24 -0.84 -8.35
CA THR A 203 -16.14 0.24 -8.76
C THR A 203 -15.47 1.54 -8.34
N ILE A 204 -15.45 2.53 -9.23
CA ILE A 204 -14.78 3.80 -8.98
C ILE A 204 -15.41 4.47 -7.75
N ARG A 205 -14.57 4.93 -6.82
CA ARG A 205 -15.01 5.79 -5.71
C ARG A 205 -15.23 7.21 -6.22
N ASP A 206 -16.48 7.52 -6.54
CA ASP A 206 -16.96 8.83 -7.04
C ASP A 206 -18.12 9.42 -6.20
N GLN A 207 -18.49 8.74 -5.11
CA GLN A 207 -19.57 9.14 -4.20
C GLN A 207 -19.07 9.28 -2.77
N GLN A 208 -19.48 10.35 -2.08
CA GLN A 208 -19.22 10.59 -0.66
C GLN A 208 -19.93 9.54 0.22
N VAL A 209 -19.29 8.38 0.40
CA VAL A 209 -19.80 7.23 1.16
C VAL A 209 -18.72 6.64 2.07
N GLY A 210 -19.19 5.90 3.09
CA GLY A 210 -18.34 5.26 4.07
C GLY A 210 -17.71 6.25 5.05
N TYR A 211 -16.63 5.83 5.69
CA TYR A 211 -15.93 6.64 6.68
C TYR A 211 -15.02 7.68 6.03
N ARG A 212 -14.27 7.27 5.00
CA ARG A 212 -13.29 8.14 4.34
C ARG A 212 -13.90 9.15 3.35
N GLY A 213 -15.10 8.90 2.83
CA GLY A 213 -15.72 9.76 1.81
C GLY A 213 -14.98 9.74 0.47
N THR A 214 -15.03 10.83 -0.28
CA THR A 214 -14.26 11.00 -1.54
C THR A 214 -13.37 12.21 -1.52
N ILE A 215 -12.29 12.10 -2.29
CA ILE A 215 -11.34 13.16 -2.54
C ILE A 215 -11.51 13.59 -3.99
N ASP A 216 -11.82 14.86 -4.15
CA ASP A 216 -12.01 15.52 -5.45
C ASP A 216 -10.66 15.92 -6.08
#